data_AF-A0A443RT84-F1
#
_entry.id   AF-A0A443RT84-F1
#
_cell.length_a   1.000
_cell.length_b   1.000
_cell.length_c   1.000
_cell.angle_alpha   90.00
_cell.angle_beta   90.00
_cell.angle_gamma   90.00
#
_symmetry.space_group_name_H-M   'P 1'
#
loop_
_entity.id
_entity.type
_entity.pdbx_description
1 polymer ?
#
loop_
_entity_poly.entity_id
_entity_poly.type
_entity_poly.pdbx_seq_one_letter_code
_entity_poly.pdbx_strand_id
1 'polypeptide(L)'
;LVGNPEFHQRTKHIDVRHNFIRDAQSDGKILVEYIDTKKQAADFLSKSLNSPQFIMCRETVNRVEFAQQIRVREGVKLVIS
;
A
#
# COMPACT_ATOMS: atom_id res chain seq x y z
N LEU A 1 8.79 12.25 -35.74
CA LEU A 1 9.54 11.70 -34.58
C LEU A 1 8.67 10.69 -33.87
N VAL A 2 8.49 9.51 -34.44
CA VAL A 2 7.80 8.39 -33.77
C VAL A 2 8.76 7.22 -33.89
N GLY A 3 9.62 7.09 -32.89
CA GLY A 3 10.63 6.06 -32.80
C GLY A 3 10.26 5.12 -31.67
N ASN A 4 9.56 4.05 -32.02
CA ASN A 4 9.25 2.88 -31.20
C ASN A 4 7.92 2.90 -30.40
N PRO A 5 6.84 2.29 -30.93
CA PRO A 5 5.52 2.27 -30.30
C PRO A 5 5.48 1.56 -28.94
N GLU A 6 6.38 0.60 -28.70
CA GLU A 6 6.47 -0.11 -27.41
C GLU A 6 6.97 0.78 -26.27
N PHE A 7 7.91 1.68 -26.57
CA PHE A 7 8.39 2.68 -25.59
C PHE A 7 7.30 3.71 -25.31
N HIS A 8 6.56 4.13 -26.33
CA HIS A 8 5.45 5.07 -26.17
C HIS A 8 4.33 4.49 -25.27
N GLN A 9 4.01 3.20 -25.39
CA GLN A 9 3.02 2.55 -24.54
C GLN A 9 3.48 2.43 -23.07
N ARG A 10 4.73 2.03 -22.82
CA ARG A 10 5.27 1.96 -21.43
C ARG A 10 5.32 3.33 -20.77
N THR A 11 5.79 4.36 -21.48
CA THR A 11 5.79 5.74 -21.00
C THR A 11 4.37 6.22 -20.71
N LYS A 12 3.40 5.93 -21.59
CA LYS A 12 1.99 6.27 -21.36
C LYS A 12 1.43 5.61 -20.09
N HIS A 13 1.73 4.33 -19.83
CA HIS A 13 1.26 3.66 -18.61
C HIS A 13 1.86 4.23 -17.33
N ILE A 14 3.12 4.69 -17.39
CA ILE A 14 3.78 5.40 -16.31
C ILE A 14 3.04 6.72 -16.08
N ASP A 15 2.89 7.57 -17.10
CA ASP A 15 2.28 8.89 -16.98
C ASP A 15 0.86 8.83 -16.41
N VAL A 16 0.03 7.90 -16.90
CA VAL A 16 -1.34 7.72 -16.42
C VAL A 16 -1.38 7.33 -14.94
N ARG A 17 -0.53 6.40 -14.50
CA ARG A 17 -0.48 5.98 -13.07
C ARG A 17 0.05 7.09 -12.17
N HIS A 18 1.05 7.84 -12.61
CA HIS A 18 1.63 8.93 -11.83
C HIS A 18 0.60 10.04 -11.60
N ASN A 19 -0.13 10.44 -12.65
CA ASN A 19 -1.18 11.44 -12.53
C ASN A 19 -2.32 10.95 -11.63
N PHE A 20 -2.78 9.70 -11.80
CA PHE A 20 -3.82 9.14 -10.94
C PHE A 20 -3.46 9.15 -9.45
N ILE A 21 -2.24 8.73 -9.09
CA ILE A 21 -1.78 8.72 -7.69
C ILE A 21 -1.69 10.16 -7.15
N ARG A 22 -1.15 11.10 -7.94
CA ARG A 22 -1.03 12.50 -7.54
C ARG A 22 -2.39 13.15 -7.31
N ASP A 23 -3.35 12.91 -8.21
CA ASP A 23 -4.70 13.43 -8.10
C ASP A 23 -5.40 12.83 -6.87
N ALA A 24 -5.30 11.52 -6.65
CA ALA A 24 -5.86 10.86 -5.47
C ALA A 24 -5.24 11.37 -4.15
N GLN A 25 -3.94 11.70 -4.15
CA GLN A 25 -3.27 12.30 -3.00
C GLN A 25 -3.73 13.75 -2.78
N SER A 26 -3.83 14.55 -3.85
CA SER A 26 -4.29 15.94 -3.79
C SER A 26 -5.74 16.04 -3.33
N ASP A 27 -6.58 15.08 -3.72
CA ASP A 27 -7.97 14.95 -3.27
C ASP A 27 -8.07 14.44 -1.82
N GLY A 28 -6.96 14.11 -1.18
CA GLY A 28 -6.92 13.58 0.19
C GLY A 28 -7.46 12.16 0.33
N LYS A 29 -7.68 11.44 -0.78
CA LYS A 29 -8.20 10.06 -0.79
C LYS A 29 -7.17 9.04 -0.32
N ILE A 30 -5.89 9.33 -0.55
CA ILE A 30 -4.77 8.49 -0.13
C ILE A 30 -3.67 9.32 0.54
N LEU A 31 -3.00 8.71 1.52
CA LEU A 31 -1.77 9.23 2.09
C LEU A 31 -0.61 8.37 1.58
N VAL A 32 0.43 9.01 1.07
CA VAL A 32 1.62 8.32 0.55
C VAL A 32 2.77 8.56 1.52
N GLU A 33 3.21 7.51 2.21
CA GLU A 33 4.34 7.53 3.13
C GLU A 33 5.42 6.54 2.68
N TYR A 34 6.67 6.91 2.87
CA TYR A 34 7.78 6.00 2.63
C TYR A 34 7.86 4.95 3.74
N ILE A 35 7.91 3.69 3.34
CA ILE A 35 8.14 2.54 4.23
C ILE A 35 9.37 1.81 3.71
N ASP A 36 10.29 1.48 4.61
CA ASP A 36 11.46 0.66 4.30
C ASP A 36 11.04 -0.66 3.63
N THR A 37 11.76 -1.06 2.58
CA THR A 37 11.45 -2.26 1.78
C THR A 37 11.24 -3.51 2.64
N LYS A 38 11.99 -3.68 3.73
CA LYS A 38 11.85 -4.87 4.61
C LYS A 38 10.57 -4.86 5.44
N LYS A 39 9.89 -3.72 5.53
CA LYS A 39 8.67 -3.50 6.30
C LYS A 39 7.42 -3.34 5.42
N GLN A 40 7.54 -3.53 4.11
CA GLN A 40 6.42 -3.43 3.19
C GLN A 40 5.51 -4.66 3.33
N ALA A 41 4.45 -4.52 4.13
CA ALA A 41 3.52 -5.60 4.42
C ALA A 41 2.78 -6.14 3.18
N ALA A 42 2.73 -5.41 2.06
CA ALA A 42 2.12 -5.87 0.82
C ALA A 42 3.03 -6.83 0.01
N ASP A 43 4.28 -7.02 0.41
CA ASP A 43 5.24 -7.82 -0.34
C ASP A 43 4.83 -9.28 -0.46
N PHE A 44 4.12 -9.85 0.53
CA PHE A 44 3.66 -11.25 0.45
C PHE A 44 2.62 -11.50 -0.66
N LEU A 45 1.96 -10.44 -1.17
CA LEU A 45 0.99 -10.53 -2.25
C LEU A 45 1.63 -10.48 -3.64
N SER A 46 2.81 -9.86 -3.75
CA SER A 46 3.46 -9.56 -5.04
C SER A 46 4.78 -10.29 -5.26
N LYS A 47 5.39 -10.83 -4.19
CA LYS A 47 6.70 -11.48 -4.21
C LYS A 47 6.62 -12.86 -3.57
N SER A 48 7.44 -13.78 -4.08
CA SER A 48 7.75 -15.03 -3.39
C SER A 48 8.71 -14.73 -2.23
N LEU A 49 8.18 -14.62 -1.01
CA LEU A 49 8.95 -14.35 0.20
C LEU A 49 9.39 -15.64 0.90
N ASN A 50 10.50 -15.57 1.64
CA ASN A 50 10.87 -16.64 2.56
C ASN A 50 9.91 -16.67 3.77
N SER A 51 9.80 -17.82 4.44
CA SER A 51 8.85 -18.02 5.55
C SER A 51 8.86 -16.93 6.62
N PRO A 52 10.01 -16.44 7.13
CA PRO A 52 9.99 -15.41 8.17
C PRO A 52 9.47 -14.06 7.67
N GLN A 53 9.82 -13.65 6.44
CA GLN A 53 9.29 -12.42 5.86
C GLN A 53 7.79 -12.51 5.56
N PHE A 54 7.34 -13.68 5.08
CA PHE A 54 5.92 -13.93 4.85
C PHE A 54 5.09 -13.82 6.14
N ILE A 55 5.54 -14.47 7.23
CA ILE A 55 4.86 -14.42 8.52
C ILE A 55 4.77 -12.97 9.03
N MET A 56 5.89 -12.23 8.98
CA MET A 56 5.93 -10.84 9.44
C MET A 56 4.97 -9.94 8.64
N CYS A 57 4.95 -10.06 7.31
CA CYS A 57 4.04 -9.27 6.47
C CYS A 57 2.57 -9.61 6.76
N ARG A 58 2.24 -10.91 6.87
CA ARG A 58 0.88 -11.37 7.20
C ARG A 58 0.40 -10.86 8.55
N GLU A 59 1.25 -10.95 9.58
CA GLU A 59 0.91 -10.44 10.91
C GLU A 59 0.73 -8.92 10.92
N THR A 60 1.56 -8.20 10.16
CA THR A 60 1.44 -6.74 10.03
C THR A 60 0.10 -6.37 9.42
N VAL A 61 -0.33 -7.03 8.34
CA VAL A 61 -1.67 -6.79 7.75
C VAL A 61 -2.78 -7.12 8.74
N ASN A 62 -2.72 -8.28 9.40
CA ASN A 62 -3.73 -8.67 10.39
C ASN A 62 -3.87 -7.65 11.54
N ARG A 63 -2.76 -7.02 11.97
CA ARG A 63 -2.79 -5.96 13.00
C ARG A 63 -3.46 -4.68 12.51
N VAL A 64 -3.26 -4.29 11.25
CA VAL A 64 -3.87 -3.07 10.69
C VAL A 64 -5.39 -3.23 10.60
N GLU A 65 -5.89 -4.39 10.16
CA GLU A 65 -7.33 -4.70 10.14
C GLU A 65 -7.95 -4.62 11.55
N PHE A 66 -7.27 -5.19 12.54
CA PHE A 66 -7.75 -5.17 13.93
C PHE A 66 -7.75 -3.75 14.54
N ALA A 67 -6.73 -2.95 14.24
CA ALA A 67 -6.62 -1.56 14.69
C ALA A 67 -7.70 -0.67 14.05
N GLN A 68 -8.03 -0.88 12.78
CA GLN A 68 -9.16 -0.20 12.14
C GLN A 68 -10.49 -0.59 12.80
N GLN A 69 -10.67 -1.86 13.16
CA GLN A 69 -11.89 -2.31 13.83
C GLN A 69 -12.04 -1.76 15.25
N ILE A 70 -10.95 -1.53 15.98
CA ILE A 70 -10.97 -0.80 17.26
C ILE A 70 -11.32 0.67 17.02
N ARG A 71 -10.74 1.32 15.99
CA ARG A 71 -11.00 2.74 15.67
C ARG A 71 -12.46 2.99 15.24
N VAL A 72 -13.11 2.04 14.56
CA VAL A 72 -14.55 2.09 14.26
C VAL A 72 -15.40 1.79 15.51
N ARG A 73 -14.83 1.10 16.51
CA ARG A 73 -15.47 0.79 17.80
C ARG A 73 -15.14 1.77 18.92
N GLU A 74 -14.28 2.76 18.70
CA GLU A 74 -13.92 3.83 19.66
C GLU A 74 -15.05 4.84 19.91
N GLY A 75 -16.31 4.38 19.87
CA GLY A 75 -17.40 4.89 20.69
C GLY A 75 -17.53 4.18 22.04
N VAL A 76 -16.74 3.14 22.33
CA VAL A 76 -16.78 2.42 23.62
C VAL A 76 -15.38 2.30 24.22
N LYS A 77 -15.19 3.01 25.33
CA LYS A 77 -14.01 3.02 26.17
C LYS A 77 -13.78 1.61 26.75
N LEU A 78 -12.79 0.88 26.24
CA LEU A 78 -12.36 -0.39 26.83
C LEU A 78 -11.23 -0.11 27.83
N VAL A 79 -11.63 0.03 29.09
CA VAL A 79 -10.73 -0.04 30.25
C VAL A 79 -10.25 -1.48 30.35
N ILE A 80 -8.96 -1.71 30.20
CA ILE A 80 -8.34 -3.01 30.49
C ILE A 80 -7.63 -2.84 31.84
N SER A 81 -8.14 -3.56 32.85
CA SER A 81 -7.47 -3.79 34.13
C SER A 81 -6.28 -4.73 33.97
#